data_AF-A0ABD1ZFM2-F1
#
_entry.id   AF-A0ABD1ZFM2-F1
#
_cell.length_a   1.000
_cell.length_b   1.000
_cell.length_c   1.000
_cell.angle_alpha   90.00
_cell.angle_beta   90.00
_cell.angle_gamma   90.00
#
_symmetry.space_group_name_H-M   'P 1'
#
loop_
_entity.id
_entity.type
_entity.pdbx_description
1 polymer ?
#
loop_
_entity_poly.entity_id
_entity_poly.type
_entity_poly.pdbx_seq_one_letter_code
_entity_poly.pdbx_strand_id
1 'polypeptide(L)'
;MWKVAIRVPSRLRAERISNRRSWEAALNRKSSTRNFSKHPEARGDLTILLNHIVLGCKFVCSAVNKAGLAKLIGLAGETNVQGEEQKKLDVLSNQVFVKALTSSGRTNILVSEEDEEAIFVPEKLRGRYCVVFDPLDGSSNIDCGVSIGTIFGIYMLDAGKAGTVEDVLKPGTSMVVAGYCMYGSSCTLVLSTGEGVNGFTLDPSLGEFILTHPSITIPKKGKIYSVNEGNAKNWDEPTTRFVEKAKFPKDGSSPKSLRYIGSMVADVHRTLLYGGIFMYPADKKSPSGKLRVLYEVFPMSFLVEQAGGQAFTGKQRALELVPKKIHERSPIFLGSYDDVEEVKKLYEEYRWSLLLAPEANRAHNFSCSIAFVEHCCRSCANYYLGLLCISSESFMFLVTDTQGSKVTSKVYIARGADSSYSRAPRFHDGAGVRSHRD
;
A
#
# COMPACT_ATOMS: atom_id res chain seq x y z
N MET A 1 -34.51 38.40 -5.51
CA MET A 1 -35.22 37.11 -5.32
C MET A 1 -35.11 36.31 -6.61
N TRP A 2 -34.19 35.35 -6.71
CA TRP A 2 -34.13 34.41 -7.83
C TRP A 2 -34.65 33.06 -7.34
N LYS A 3 -35.87 32.69 -7.76
CA LYS A 3 -36.41 31.33 -7.59
C LYS A 3 -36.20 30.58 -8.90
N VAL A 4 -35.24 29.66 -8.93
CA VAL A 4 -35.13 28.66 -10.00
C VAL A 4 -35.93 27.43 -9.55
N ALA A 5 -37.04 27.16 -10.23
CA ALA A 5 -37.83 25.96 -10.02
C ALA A 5 -37.26 24.82 -10.87
N ILE A 6 -36.56 23.87 -10.23
CA ILE A 6 -36.14 22.62 -10.89
C ILE A 6 -37.27 21.61 -10.70
N ARG A 7 -38.01 21.34 -11.77
CA ARG A 7 -39.09 20.34 -11.82
C ARG A 7 -38.47 18.98 -12.15
N VAL A 8 -38.31 18.11 -11.15
CA VAL A 8 -37.81 16.74 -11.35
C VAL A 8 -38.95 15.84 -11.87
N PRO A 9 -38.81 15.14 -13.01
CA PRO A 9 -39.86 14.28 -13.55
C PRO A 9 -40.19 13.08 -12.65
N SER A 10 -41.48 12.81 -12.48
CA SER A 10 -42.08 11.77 -11.63
C SER A 10 -41.77 10.32 -12.02
N ARG A 11 -41.11 10.07 -13.17
CA ARG A 11 -40.76 8.71 -13.64
C ARG A 11 -39.54 8.08 -12.94
N LEU A 12 -38.71 8.84 -12.23
CA LEU A 12 -37.54 8.30 -11.51
C LEU A 12 -37.87 7.63 -10.15
N ARG A 13 -39.13 7.66 -9.70
CA ARG A 13 -39.52 7.06 -8.40
C ARG A 13 -39.78 5.55 -8.46
N ALA A 14 -40.18 5.01 -9.61
CA ALA A 14 -40.70 3.64 -9.69
C ALA A 14 -39.61 2.56 -9.88
N GLU A 15 -38.51 2.84 -10.56
CA GLU A 15 -37.41 1.86 -10.74
C GLU A 15 -36.42 1.80 -9.55
N ARG A 16 -36.51 2.75 -8.60
CA ARG A 16 -35.53 2.93 -7.50
C ARG A 16 -35.75 2.04 -6.28
N ILE A 17 -36.78 1.19 -6.27
CA ILE A 17 -37.21 0.42 -5.08
C ILE A 17 -36.81 -1.07 -5.19
N SER A 18 -36.64 -1.65 -6.38
CA SER A 18 -36.43 -3.10 -6.52
C SER A 18 -34.99 -3.58 -6.24
N ASN A 19 -34.00 -2.68 -6.15
CA ASN A 19 -32.58 -3.06 -5.99
C ASN A 19 -31.90 -2.51 -4.72
N ARG A 20 -32.67 -1.96 -3.76
CA ARG A 20 -32.15 -1.41 -2.51
C ARG A 20 -31.73 -2.53 -1.55
N ARG A 21 -30.47 -2.95 -1.65
CA ARG A 21 -29.88 -3.91 -0.71
C ARG A 21 -29.14 -3.13 0.38
N SER A 22 -29.51 -3.35 1.64
CA SER A 22 -28.76 -2.82 2.78
C SER A 22 -27.33 -3.38 2.77
N TRP A 23 -26.38 -2.61 3.27
CA TRP A 23 -24.96 -3.02 3.28
C TRP A 23 -24.74 -4.30 4.11
N GLU A 24 -25.48 -4.50 5.21
CA GLU A 24 -25.48 -5.73 6.00
C GLU A 24 -25.86 -6.96 5.16
N ALA A 25 -26.85 -6.83 4.25
CA ALA A 25 -27.27 -7.91 3.35
C ALA A 25 -26.28 -8.18 2.21
N ALA A 26 -25.44 -7.19 1.88
CA ALA A 26 -24.36 -7.34 0.90
C ALA A 26 -23.14 -8.06 1.51
N LEU A 27 -22.77 -7.72 2.75
CA LEU A 27 -21.68 -8.38 3.46
C LEU A 27 -22.01 -9.82 3.85
N ASN A 28 -23.22 -10.06 4.35
CA ASN A 28 -23.65 -11.40 4.75
C ASN A 28 -23.63 -12.42 3.59
N ARG A 29 -23.80 -12.01 2.33
CA ARG A 29 -23.72 -12.97 1.21
C ARG A 29 -22.30 -13.33 0.80
N LYS A 30 -21.31 -12.49 1.13
CA LYS A 30 -19.92 -12.62 0.65
C LYS A 30 -18.90 -12.88 1.76
N SER A 31 -19.30 -12.97 3.02
CA SER A 31 -18.41 -13.35 4.13
C SER A 31 -18.06 -14.85 4.15
N SER A 32 -17.99 -15.50 2.98
CA SER A 32 -17.67 -16.93 2.81
C SER A 32 -16.16 -17.19 2.80
N THR A 33 -15.41 -16.41 3.57
CA THR A 33 -13.95 -16.51 3.64
C THR A 33 -13.52 -17.85 4.23
N ARG A 34 -12.39 -18.39 3.75
CA ARG A 34 -11.75 -19.63 4.29
C ARG A 34 -11.50 -19.59 5.81
N ASN A 35 -11.40 -18.38 6.40
CA ASN A 35 -11.26 -18.17 7.85
C ASN A 35 -12.59 -18.12 8.61
N PHE A 36 -13.66 -17.57 8.01
CA PHE A 36 -14.97 -17.43 8.66
C PHE A 36 -15.90 -18.62 8.40
N SER A 37 -15.65 -19.39 7.34
CA SER A 37 -16.27 -20.71 7.12
C SER A 37 -15.91 -21.73 8.21
N LYS A 38 -14.80 -21.51 8.93
CA LYS A 38 -14.39 -22.32 10.09
C LYS A 38 -15.02 -21.86 11.42
N HIS A 39 -15.59 -20.65 11.46
CA HIS A 39 -16.13 -20.01 12.68
C HIS A 39 -17.41 -19.23 12.39
N PRO A 40 -18.58 -19.90 12.27
CA PRO A 40 -19.86 -19.25 12.01
C PRO A 40 -20.22 -18.12 12.99
N GLU A 41 -19.83 -18.26 14.25
CA GLU A 41 -19.99 -17.28 15.33
C GLU A 41 -19.22 -15.97 15.07
N ALA A 42 -18.07 -16.03 14.37
CA ALA A 42 -17.26 -14.86 14.02
C ALA A 42 -17.98 -13.93 13.02
N ARG A 43 -19.01 -14.41 12.33
CA ARG A 43 -19.77 -13.62 11.37
C ARG A 43 -20.71 -12.61 12.03
N GLY A 44 -21.31 -12.97 13.16
CA GLY A 44 -22.16 -12.06 13.95
C GLY A 44 -21.33 -10.96 14.60
N ASP A 45 -20.22 -11.34 15.23
CA ASP A 45 -19.31 -10.41 15.91
C ASP A 45 -18.69 -9.39 14.95
N LEU A 46 -18.28 -9.84 13.75
CA LEU A 46 -17.75 -8.92 12.74
C LEU A 46 -18.81 -7.91 12.27
N THR A 47 -20.07 -8.35 12.10
CA THR A 47 -21.16 -7.45 11.70
C THR A 47 -21.38 -6.35 12.75
N ILE A 48 -21.38 -6.72 14.03
CA ILE A 48 -21.51 -5.76 15.14
C ILE A 48 -20.35 -4.76 15.13
N LEU A 49 -19.11 -5.24 14.91
CA LEU A 49 -17.94 -4.37 14.83
C LEU A 49 -18.04 -3.38 13.65
N LEU A 50 -18.42 -3.86 12.47
CA LEU A 50 -18.58 -3.00 11.29
C LEU A 50 -19.71 -1.99 11.48
N ASN A 51 -20.79 -2.34 12.17
CA ASN A 51 -21.87 -1.40 12.53
C ASN A 51 -21.32 -0.22 13.36
N HIS A 52 -20.40 -0.48 14.28
CA HIS A 52 -19.76 0.56 15.10
C HIS A 52 -18.76 1.41 14.32
N ILE A 53 -18.01 0.82 13.37
CA ILE A 53 -17.17 1.59 12.45
C ILE A 53 -18.03 2.52 11.58
N VAL A 54 -19.14 2.00 11.04
CA VAL A 54 -20.11 2.78 10.26
C VAL A 54 -20.69 3.93 11.08
N LEU A 55 -21.03 3.69 12.35
CA LEU A 55 -21.49 4.72 13.27
C LEU A 55 -20.44 5.83 13.44
N GLY A 56 -19.18 5.47 13.67
CA GLY A 56 -18.06 6.41 13.75
C GLY A 56 -17.93 7.25 12.47
N CYS A 57 -17.99 6.60 11.30
CA CYS A 57 -17.93 7.27 10.00
C CYS A 57 -19.10 8.26 9.80
N LYS A 58 -20.32 7.88 10.16
CA LYS A 58 -21.50 8.77 10.09
C LYS A 58 -21.34 9.99 11.01
N PHE A 59 -20.81 9.78 12.22
CA PHE A 59 -20.55 10.85 13.17
C PHE A 59 -19.50 11.83 12.64
N VAL A 60 -18.34 11.34 12.23
CA VAL A 60 -17.24 12.17 11.70
C VAL A 60 -17.70 12.91 10.46
N CYS A 61 -18.41 12.26 9.53
CA CYS A 61 -19.01 12.93 8.37
C CYS A 61 -19.92 14.11 8.77
N SER A 62 -20.79 13.93 9.76
CA SER A 62 -21.65 15.02 10.26
C SER A 62 -20.83 16.13 10.90
N ALA A 63 -19.75 15.81 11.63
CA ALA A 63 -18.87 16.79 12.26
C ALA A 63 -18.08 17.61 11.23
N VAL A 64 -17.48 16.95 10.23
CA VAL A 64 -16.75 17.56 9.11
C VAL A 64 -17.66 18.52 8.34
N ASN A 65 -18.88 18.10 7.98
CA ASN A 65 -19.84 18.94 7.25
C ASN A 65 -20.29 20.19 8.02
N LYS A 66 -20.06 20.24 9.34
CA LYS A 66 -20.42 21.37 10.21
C LYS A 66 -19.20 22.04 10.83
N ALA A 67 -17.98 21.68 10.44
CA ALA A 67 -16.77 22.06 11.15
C ALA A 67 -16.62 23.58 11.29
N GLY A 68 -16.89 24.33 10.21
CA GLY A 68 -16.84 25.80 10.21
C GLY A 68 -17.94 26.45 11.06
N LEU A 69 -19.12 25.85 11.13
CA LEU A 69 -20.26 26.36 11.91
C LEU A 69 -20.09 26.07 13.41
N ALA A 70 -19.55 24.91 13.74
CA ALA A 70 -19.38 24.44 15.11
C ALA A 70 -18.04 24.85 15.74
N LYS A 71 -17.25 25.72 15.08
CA LYS A 71 -15.89 26.13 15.51
C LYS A 71 -14.98 24.94 15.84
N LEU A 72 -15.13 23.86 15.08
CA LEU A 72 -14.30 22.65 15.18
C LEU A 72 -13.02 22.78 14.33
N ILE A 73 -12.88 23.89 13.59
CA ILE A 73 -11.67 24.24 12.85
C ILE A 73 -10.69 24.95 13.78
N GLY A 74 -9.41 24.58 13.70
CA GLY A 74 -8.33 25.16 14.47
C GLY A 74 -7.73 24.20 15.51
N LEU A 75 -6.73 24.72 16.23
CA LEU A 75 -5.88 23.96 17.14
C LEU A 75 -6.62 23.53 18.41
N ALA A 76 -6.39 22.28 18.83
CA ALA A 76 -6.84 21.75 20.10
C ALA A 76 -6.02 22.30 21.28
N GLY A 77 -4.84 22.87 21.01
CA GLY A 77 -3.93 23.43 22.01
C GLY A 77 -2.88 22.44 22.52
N GLU A 78 -2.91 21.18 22.07
CA GLU A 78 -1.95 20.14 22.38
C GLU A 78 -1.09 19.83 21.13
N THR A 79 0.23 19.68 21.32
CA THR A 79 1.17 19.25 20.27
C THR A 79 1.33 17.74 20.37
N ASN A 80 0.98 16.99 19.33
CA ASN A 80 1.13 15.53 19.32
C ASN A 80 2.62 15.13 19.42
N VAL A 81 2.88 13.90 19.85
CA VAL A 81 4.25 13.31 19.97
C VAL A 81 5.05 13.21 18.68
N GLN A 82 4.40 13.39 17.55
CA GLN A 82 5.05 13.44 16.24
C GLN A 82 5.43 14.88 15.85
N GLY A 83 5.23 15.85 16.74
CA GLY A 83 5.52 17.26 16.54
C GLY A 83 4.51 17.99 15.65
N GLU A 84 3.33 17.40 15.46
CA GLU A 84 2.25 17.97 14.64
C GLU A 84 1.23 18.69 15.53
N GLU A 85 0.73 19.84 15.06
CA GLU A 85 -0.30 20.64 15.72
C GLU A 85 -1.66 19.91 15.65
N GLN A 86 -2.17 19.42 16.78
CA GLN A 86 -3.39 18.60 16.80
C GLN A 86 -4.63 19.47 16.57
N LYS A 87 -5.47 19.12 15.57
CA LYS A 87 -6.71 19.86 15.32
C LYS A 87 -7.83 19.32 16.22
N LYS A 88 -8.78 20.18 16.59
CA LYS A 88 -9.92 19.78 17.42
C LYS A 88 -10.73 18.62 16.82
N LEU A 89 -10.80 18.56 15.49
CA LEU A 89 -11.54 17.52 14.80
C LEU A 89 -10.82 16.16 14.83
N ASP A 90 -9.49 16.15 14.91
CA ASP A 90 -8.68 14.93 15.06
C ASP A 90 -8.97 14.29 16.42
N VAL A 91 -8.85 15.07 17.50
CA VAL A 91 -9.20 14.66 18.88
C VAL A 91 -10.62 14.11 18.96
N LEU A 92 -11.58 14.84 18.38
CA LEU A 92 -12.98 14.44 18.39
C LEU A 92 -13.19 13.12 17.65
N SER A 93 -12.60 12.98 16.46
CA SER A 93 -12.72 11.78 15.63
C SER A 93 -12.11 10.58 16.35
N ASN A 94 -10.93 10.74 16.96
CA ASN A 94 -10.29 9.69 17.74
C ASN A 94 -11.16 9.23 18.91
N GLN A 95 -11.65 10.17 19.74
CA GLN A 95 -12.50 9.83 20.88
C GLN A 95 -13.78 9.09 20.48
N VAL A 96 -14.38 9.46 19.34
CA VAL A 96 -15.58 8.80 18.81
C VAL A 96 -15.27 7.37 18.39
N PHE A 97 -14.18 7.15 17.65
CA PHE A 97 -13.78 5.82 17.22
C PHE A 97 -13.40 4.92 18.41
N VAL A 98 -12.58 5.40 19.35
CA VAL A 98 -12.21 4.65 20.55
C VAL A 98 -13.45 4.22 21.34
N LYS A 99 -14.41 5.13 21.56
CA LYS A 99 -15.65 4.83 22.28
C LYS A 99 -16.53 3.84 21.51
N ALA A 100 -16.75 4.06 20.22
CA ALA A 100 -17.59 3.19 19.39
C ALA A 100 -17.00 1.77 19.27
N LEU A 101 -15.69 1.66 19.07
CA LEU A 101 -15.01 0.37 18.95
C LEU A 101 -15.00 -0.37 20.28
N THR A 102 -14.79 0.33 21.40
CA THR A 102 -14.88 -0.25 22.75
C THR A 102 -16.30 -0.70 23.10
N SER A 103 -17.31 0.12 22.78
CA SER A 103 -18.72 -0.20 23.07
C SER A 103 -19.28 -1.34 22.22
N SER A 104 -18.62 -1.69 21.12
CA SER A 104 -19.00 -2.85 20.30
C SER A 104 -18.98 -4.16 21.09
N GLY A 105 -18.15 -4.26 22.14
CA GLY A 105 -17.90 -5.49 22.86
C GLY A 105 -17.10 -6.52 22.04
N ARG A 106 -16.58 -6.15 20.87
CA ARG A 106 -15.93 -7.07 19.91
C ARG A 106 -14.43 -6.83 19.73
N THR A 107 -13.91 -5.75 20.29
CA THR A 107 -12.51 -5.34 20.14
C THR A 107 -11.66 -5.70 21.35
N ASN A 108 -10.37 -5.91 21.13
CA ASN A 108 -9.39 -6.32 22.13
C ASN A 108 -8.29 -5.28 22.29
N ILE A 109 -7.71 -4.88 21.16
CA ILE A 109 -6.67 -3.86 21.05
C ILE A 109 -7.09 -2.86 19.99
N LEU A 110 -6.91 -1.57 20.30
CA LEU A 110 -7.03 -0.49 19.33
C LEU A 110 -5.67 0.19 19.16
N VAL A 111 -5.30 0.52 17.92
CA VAL A 111 -4.15 1.36 17.61
C VAL A 111 -4.63 2.52 16.77
N SER A 112 -4.49 3.73 17.29
CA SER A 112 -4.85 4.96 16.58
C SER A 112 -3.60 5.66 16.08
N GLU A 113 -3.73 6.48 15.04
CA GLU A 113 -2.69 7.44 14.67
C GLU A 113 -2.43 8.48 15.77
N GLU A 114 -3.49 8.82 16.52
CA GLU A 114 -3.53 9.90 17.51
C GLU A 114 -3.09 9.49 18.93
N ASP A 115 -2.89 8.20 19.17
CA ASP A 115 -2.49 7.66 20.48
C ASP A 115 -1.10 7.03 20.38
N GLU A 116 -0.18 7.42 21.28
CA GLU A 116 1.21 6.91 21.34
C GLU A 116 1.32 5.41 21.58
N GLU A 117 0.37 4.88 22.37
CA GLU A 117 0.38 3.53 22.88
C GLU A 117 -0.89 2.81 22.45
N ALA A 118 -0.79 1.50 22.32
CA ALA A 118 -1.96 0.68 22.02
C ALA A 118 -2.99 0.75 23.16
N ILE A 119 -4.26 0.92 22.82
CA ILE A 119 -5.36 0.95 23.78
C ILE A 119 -5.84 -0.49 24.00
N PHE A 120 -5.69 -0.97 25.23
CA PHE A 120 -6.19 -2.28 25.64
C PHE A 120 -7.61 -2.17 26.15
N VAL A 121 -8.55 -2.85 25.49
CA VAL A 121 -9.96 -2.83 25.87
C VAL A 121 -10.15 -3.53 27.22
N PRO A 122 -10.92 -2.94 28.16
CA PRO A 122 -11.20 -3.56 29.46
C PRO A 122 -11.81 -4.95 29.32
N GLU A 123 -11.42 -5.89 30.18
CA GLU A 123 -11.78 -7.31 30.08
C GLU A 123 -13.29 -7.55 29.92
N LYS A 124 -14.14 -6.77 30.62
CA LYS A 124 -15.61 -6.86 30.56
C LYS A 124 -16.21 -6.51 29.19
N LEU A 125 -15.48 -5.76 28.36
CA LEU A 125 -15.92 -5.28 27.03
C LEU A 125 -15.07 -5.89 25.91
N ARG A 126 -14.21 -6.85 26.25
CA ARG A 126 -13.18 -7.37 25.35
C ARG A 126 -13.75 -8.43 24.41
N GLY A 127 -13.48 -8.27 23.13
CA GLY A 127 -13.74 -9.28 22.11
C GLY A 127 -12.46 -9.82 21.47
N ARG A 128 -12.59 -10.27 20.22
CA ARG A 128 -11.54 -11.02 19.50
C ARG A 128 -10.84 -10.23 18.40
N TYR A 129 -11.26 -9.01 18.10
CA TYR A 129 -10.70 -8.22 17.01
C TYR A 129 -9.71 -7.18 17.50
N CYS A 130 -8.63 -6.97 16.77
CA CYS A 130 -7.76 -5.82 16.95
C CYS A 130 -7.99 -4.85 15.79
N VAL A 131 -8.13 -3.56 16.08
CA VAL A 131 -8.45 -2.53 15.08
C VAL A 131 -7.33 -1.50 15.06
N VAL A 132 -6.74 -1.30 13.89
CA VAL A 132 -5.77 -0.24 13.62
C VAL A 132 -6.46 0.82 12.76
N PHE A 133 -6.37 2.10 13.10
CA PHE A 133 -7.12 3.12 12.37
C PHE A 133 -6.45 4.50 12.38
N ASP A 134 -6.68 5.22 11.29
CA ASP A 134 -6.47 6.66 11.21
C ASP A 134 -7.87 7.30 11.30
N PRO A 135 -8.18 8.00 12.41
CA PRO A 135 -9.49 8.58 12.59
C PRO A 135 -9.79 9.70 11.58
N LEU A 136 -8.77 10.44 11.11
CA LEU A 136 -8.94 11.58 10.20
C LEU A 136 -7.72 11.83 9.28
N ASP A 137 -7.58 11.02 8.23
CA ASP A 137 -6.59 11.21 7.16
C ASP A 137 -6.81 12.53 6.42
N GLY A 138 -5.71 13.25 6.19
CA GLY A 138 -5.70 14.51 5.47
C GLY A 138 -6.17 15.69 6.33
N SER A 139 -6.06 15.60 7.66
CA SER A 139 -6.47 16.66 8.60
C SER A 139 -5.93 18.05 8.25
N SER A 140 -4.73 18.14 7.66
CA SER A 140 -4.15 19.40 7.14
C SER A 140 -5.06 20.14 6.16
N ASN A 141 -5.93 19.42 5.45
CA ASN A 141 -6.84 19.90 4.42
C ASN A 141 -8.25 20.28 4.93
N ILE A 142 -8.52 20.13 6.23
CA ILE A 142 -9.83 20.49 6.83
C ILE A 142 -10.19 21.95 6.53
N ASP A 143 -9.24 22.87 6.73
CA ASP A 143 -9.49 24.32 6.74
C ASP A 143 -9.78 24.86 5.33
N CYS A 144 -9.26 24.19 4.30
CA CYS A 144 -9.48 24.54 2.89
C CYS A 144 -10.65 23.79 2.24
N GLY A 145 -11.40 22.98 3.01
CA GLY A 145 -12.60 22.29 2.53
C GLY A 145 -12.32 21.19 1.50
N VAL A 146 -11.11 20.65 1.50
CA VAL A 146 -10.71 19.55 0.61
C VAL A 146 -11.13 18.21 1.22
N SER A 147 -11.24 17.17 0.39
CA SER A 147 -11.65 15.83 0.83
C SER A 147 -10.64 15.23 1.81
N ILE A 148 -11.19 14.61 2.86
CA ILE A 148 -10.47 13.93 3.95
C ILE A 148 -11.13 12.57 4.21
N GLY A 149 -10.64 11.76 5.13
CA GLY A 149 -11.26 10.47 5.40
C GLY A 149 -10.85 9.78 6.70
N THR A 150 -11.35 8.58 6.93
CA THR A 150 -10.94 7.67 8.01
C THR A 150 -10.43 6.39 7.36
N ILE A 151 -9.37 5.79 7.87
CA ILE A 151 -8.80 4.53 7.39
C ILE A 151 -8.84 3.51 8.52
N PHE A 152 -9.12 2.23 8.22
CA PHE A 152 -9.11 1.18 9.23
C PHE A 152 -8.68 -0.18 8.67
N GLY A 153 -7.97 -0.94 9.52
CA GLY A 153 -7.63 -2.34 9.32
C GLY A 153 -8.06 -3.18 10.53
N ILE A 154 -8.46 -4.42 10.29
CA ILE A 154 -8.94 -5.34 11.34
C ILE A 154 -8.13 -6.63 11.27
N TYR A 155 -7.57 -7.01 12.42
CA TYR A 155 -6.94 -8.30 12.68
C TYR A 155 -7.83 -9.12 13.61
N MET A 156 -7.67 -10.44 13.56
CA MET A 156 -8.41 -11.36 14.42
C MET A 156 -7.43 -12.12 15.32
N LEU A 157 -7.75 -12.19 16.60
CA LEU A 157 -7.04 -13.00 17.57
C LEU A 157 -7.49 -14.46 17.53
N ASP A 158 -6.53 -15.33 17.85
CA ASP A 158 -6.82 -16.72 18.19
C ASP A 158 -7.71 -16.78 19.44
N ALA A 159 -8.60 -17.77 19.49
CA ALA A 159 -9.58 -17.89 20.56
C ALA A 159 -8.89 -18.07 21.93
N GLY A 160 -9.37 -17.34 22.95
CA GLY A 160 -8.87 -17.43 24.32
C GLY A 160 -7.54 -16.72 24.59
N LYS A 161 -6.96 -16.04 23.60
CA LYS A 161 -5.71 -15.30 23.78
C LYS A 161 -5.96 -13.89 24.32
N ALA A 162 -5.22 -13.49 25.36
CA ALA A 162 -5.10 -12.08 25.74
C ALA A 162 -4.30 -11.36 24.64
N GLY A 163 -4.86 -10.30 24.06
CA GLY A 163 -4.20 -9.59 22.98
C GLY A 163 -2.93 -8.91 23.47
N THR A 164 -1.88 -8.96 22.64
CA THR A 164 -0.67 -8.17 22.82
C THR A 164 -0.39 -7.32 21.59
N VAL A 165 0.53 -6.34 21.68
CA VAL A 165 0.87 -5.47 20.53
C VAL A 165 1.39 -6.29 19.35
N GLU A 166 2.05 -7.41 19.61
CA GLU A 166 2.54 -8.35 18.60
C GLU A 166 1.39 -8.94 17.75
N ASP A 167 0.15 -8.89 18.22
CA ASP A 167 -1.00 -9.36 17.46
C ASP A 167 -1.39 -8.45 16.30
N VAL A 168 -0.99 -7.17 16.35
CA VAL A 168 -1.12 -6.22 15.23
C VAL A 168 0.20 -5.99 14.48
N LEU A 169 1.35 -6.31 15.09
CA LEU A 169 2.67 -6.26 14.43
C LEU A 169 2.93 -7.47 13.53
N LYS A 170 1.97 -7.74 12.63
CA LYS A 170 1.99 -8.84 11.66
C LYS A 170 1.99 -8.30 10.23
N PRO A 171 2.39 -9.10 9.24
CA PRO A 171 2.18 -8.76 7.84
C PRO A 171 0.75 -8.31 7.55
N GLY A 172 0.59 -7.33 6.67
CA GLY A 172 -0.71 -6.84 6.22
C GLY A 172 -1.57 -7.94 5.57
N THR A 173 -0.96 -9.03 5.10
CA THR A 173 -1.67 -10.25 4.65
C THR A 173 -2.46 -10.96 5.76
N SER A 174 -2.21 -10.63 7.03
CA SER A 174 -2.93 -11.19 8.18
C SER A 174 -4.22 -10.44 8.52
N MET A 175 -4.50 -9.30 7.88
CA MET A 175 -5.76 -8.58 8.08
C MET A 175 -6.95 -9.39 7.55
N VAL A 176 -8.06 -9.34 8.28
CA VAL A 176 -9.32 -9.98 7.87
C VAL A 176 -10.28 -9.00 7.19
N VAL A 177 -10.16 -7.71 7.51
CA VAL A 177 -10.92 -6.63 6.88
C VAL A 177 -10.03 -5.40 6.78
N ALA A 178 -10.17 -4.65 5.69
CA ALA A 178 -9.64 -3.30 5.57
C ALA A 178 -10.66 -2.39 4.90
N GLY A 179 -10.61 -1.10 5.19
CA GLY A 179 -11.49 -0.13 4.58
C GLY A 179 -11.08 1.31 4.83
N TYR A 180 -11.78 2.22 4.16
CA TYR A 180 -11.74 3.64 4.44
C TYR A 180 -13.12 4.26 4.24
N CYS A 181 -13.37 5.39 4.90
CA CYS A 181 -14.50 6.26 4.63
C CYS A 181 -13.99 7.62 4.14
N MET A 182 -14.38 8.02 2.94
CA MET A 182 -14.03 9.30 2.35
C MET A 182 -15.15 10.32 2.61
N TYR A 183 -14.78 11.47 3.17
CA TYR A 183 -15.65 12.63 3.38
C TYR A 183 -15.38 13.68 2.29
N GLY A 184 -15.90 13.42 1.09
CA GLY A 184 -15.77 14.30 -0.06
C GLY A 184 -17.08 15.00 -0.42
N SER A 185 -17.33 15.17 -1.73
CA SER A 185 -18.62 15.64 -2.25
C SER A 185 -19.81 14.76 -1.82
N SER A 186 -19.52 13.49 -1.53
CA SER A 186 -20.40 12.57 -0.83
C SER A 186 -19.57 11.75 0.17
N CYS A 187 -20.22 11.19 1.17
CA CYS A 187 -19.59 10.29 2.13
C CYS A 187 -19.62 8.85 1.59
N THR A 188 -18.44 8.28 1.32
CA THR A 188 -18.30 6.96 0.69
C THR A 188 -17.44 6.04 1.53
N LEU A 189 -18.01 4.92 1.96
CA LEU A 189 -17.31 3.83 2.65
C LEU A 189 -16.86 2.79 1.61
N VAL A 190 -15.58 2.44 1.59
CA VAL A 190 -15.04 1.36 0.76
C VAL A 190 -14.39 0.34 1.67
N LEU A 191 -14.72 -0.93 1.51
CA LEU A 191 -14.15 -2.00 2.34
C LEU A 191 -13.99 -3.31 1.57
N SER A 192 -13.08 -4.15 2.08
CA SER A 192 -12.91 -5.53 1.67
C SER A 192 -12.81 -6.44 2.88
N THR A 193 -13.44 -7.61 2.79
CA THR A 193 -13.31 -8.72 3.76
C THR A 193 -12.43 -9.85 3.23
N GLY A 194 -11.57 -9.57 2.22
CA GLY A 194 -10.70 -10.55 1.57
C GLY A 194 -11.28 -11.22 0.31
N GLU A 195 -12.49 -10.86 -0.10
CA GLU A 195 -13.16 -11.36 -1.32
C GLU A 195 -13.64 -10.20 -2.20
N GLY A 196 -12.68 -9.44 -2.72
CA GLY A 196 -12.94 -8.26 -3.54
C GLY A 196 -13.33 -7.03 -2.73
N VAL A 197 -13.59 -5.93 -3.44
CA VAL A 197 -13.80 -4.61 -2.84
C VAL A 197 -15.19 -4.08 -3.18
N ASN A 198 -15.87 -3.46 -2.21
CA ASN A 198 -17.18 -2.85 -2.44
C ASN A 198 -17.22 -1.44 -1.86
N GLY A 199 -17.87 -0.53 -2.58
CA GLY A 199 -18.10 0.85 -2.17
C GLY A 199 -19.58 1.14 -1.90
N PHE A 200 -19.83 1.89 -0.83
CA PHE A 200 -21.14 2.28 -0.36
C PHE A 200 -21.19 3.79 -0.17
N THR A 201 -22.28 4.42 -0.59
CA THR A 201 -22.46 5.86 -0.43
C THR A 201 -23.53 6.11 0.63
N LEU A 202 -23.24 7.01 1.57
CA LEU A 202 -24.18 7.46 2.58
C LEU A 202 -25.31 8.25 1.92
N ASP A 203 -26.55 7.81 2.10
CA ASP A 203 -27.74 8.63 1.84
C ASP A 203 -28.08 9.40 3.14
N PRO A 204 -27.85 10.72 3.20
CA PRO A 204 -28.09 11.49 4.42
C PRO A 204 -29.57 11.55 4.81
N SER A 205 -30.49 11.33 3.87
CA SER A 205 -31.94 11.34 4.15
C SER A 205 -32.40 10.08 4.86
N LEU A 206 -31.71 8.96 4.63
CA LEU A 206 -31.97 7.68 5.29
C LEU A 206 -31.05 7.46 6.49
N GLY A 207 -29.90 8.16 6.51
CA GLY A 207 -28.83 7.89 7.45
C GLY A 207 -28.17 6.54 7.20
N GLU A 208 -28.20 6.01 5.98
CA GLU A 208 -27.71 4.66 5.65
C GLU A 208 -26.71 4.61 4.50
N PHE A 209 -25.74 3.70 4.60
CA PHE A 209 -24.81 3.40 3.52
C PHE A 209 -25.46 2.42 2.53
N ILE A 210 -25.59 2.86 1.29
CA ILE A 210 -26.20 2.08 0.21
C ILE A 210 -25.09 1.59 -0.72
N LEU A 211 -25.15 0.32 -1.13
CA LEU A 211 -24.19 -0.24 -2.09
C LEU A 211 -24.31 0.49 -3.43
N THR A 212 -23.26 1.20 -3.81
CA THR A 212 -23.21 1.99 -5.05
C THR A 212 -22.14 1.51 -6.02
N HIS A 213 -21.08 0.87 -5.51
CA HIS A 213 -19.96 0.38 -6.30
C HIS A 213 -19.68 -1.10 -5.96
N PRO A 214 -20.46 -2.03 -6.53
CA PRO A 214 -20.22 -3.46 -6.32
C PRO A 214 -18.95 -3.93 -7.03
N SER A 215 -18.14 -4.76 -6.36
CA SER A 215 -16.99 -5.45 -6.97
C SER A 215 -16.04 -4.51 -7.73
N ILE A 216 -15.54 -3.48 -7.04
CA ILE A 216 -14.58 -2.52 -7.59
C ILE A 216 -13.34 -3.27 -8.11
N THR A 217 -12.98 -3.01 -9.36
CA THR A 217 -11.78 -3.54 -10.02
C THR A 217 -10.99 -2.36 -10.56
N ILE A 218 -9.71 -2.28 -10.20
CA ILE A 218 -8.85 -1.21 -10.68
C ILE A 218 -8.43 -1.48 -12.14
N PRO A 219 -8.41 -0.46 -13.02
CA PRO A 219 -7.85 -0.62 -14.36
C PRO A 219 -6.41 -1.13 -14.32
N LYS A 220 -6.03 -2.03 -15.25
CA LYS A 220 -4.67 -2.61 -15.29
C LYS A 220 -3.56 -1.56 -15.49
N LYS A 221 -3.84 -0.53 -16.30
CA LYS A 221 -2.95 0.61 -16.56
C LYS A 221 -3.79 1.89 -16.58
N GLY A 222 -3.34 2.93 -15.88
CA GLY A 222 -4.06 4.21 -15.84
C GLY A 222 -3.36 5.34 -16.57
N LYS A 223 -4.07 6.48 -16.65
CA LYS A 223 -3.58 7.72 -17.27
C LYS A 223 -3.22 8.80 -16.26
N ILE A 224 -3.18 8.47 -14.98
CA ILE A 224 -2.97 9.40 -13.87
C ILE A 224 -1.78 8.96 -13.04
N TYR A 225 -0.96 9.91 -12.61
CA TYR A 225 0.00 9.71 -11.53
C TYR A 225 -0.24 10.76 -10.44
N SER A 226 -0.04 10.35 -9.18
CA SER A 226 -0.36 11.14 -8.00
C SER A 226 0.81 11.14 -7.03
N VAL A 227 1.52 12.26 -6.96
CA VAL A 227 2.69 12.44 -6.10
C VAL A 227 2.90 13.92 -5.79
N ASN A 228 3.46 14.24 -4.62
CA ASN A 228 3.86 15.61 -4.29
C ASN A 228 5.17 15.98 -4.98
N GLU A 229 5.09 16.60 -6.16
CA GLU A 229 6.26 17.03 -6.92
C GLU A 229 7.10 18.12 -6.25
N GLY A 230 6.60 18.78 -5.21
CA GLY A 230 7.40 19.71 -4.40
C GLY A 230 8.61 19.03 -3.75
N ASN A 231 8.60 17.70 -3.63
CA ASN A 231 9.70 16.91 -3.09
C ASN A 231 10.70 16.42 -4.15
N ALA A 232 10.57 16.82 -5.42
CA ALA A 232 11.37 16.30 -6.53
C ALA A 232 12.90 16.32 -6.30
N LYS A 233 13.41 17.39 -5.66
CA LYS A 233 14.85 17.51 -5.32
C LYS A 233 15.35 16.41 -4.36
N ASN A 234 14.46 15.80 -3.60
CA ASN A 234 14.77 14.86 -2.53
C ASN A 234 14.51 13.40 -2.90
N TRP A 235 13.88 13.14 -4.04
CA TRP A 235 13.57 11.78 -4.48
C TRP A 235 14.82 10.98 -4.83
N ASP A 236 14.65 9.66 -4.79
CA ASP A 236 15.60 8.75 -5.40
C ASP A 236 15.50 8.76 -6.93
N GLU A 237 16.49 8.14 -7.55
CA GLU A 237 16.59 8.10 -9.01
C GLU A 237 15.44 7.32 -9.67
N PRO A 238 15.01 6.14 -9.20
CA PRO A 238 13.86 5.42 -9.77
C PRO A 238 12.57 6.26 -9.77
N THR A 239 12.26 6.94 -8.67
CA THR A 239 11.08 7.81 -8.57
C THR A 239 11.18 8.95 -9.57
N THR A 240 12.33 9.61 -9.65
CA THR A 240 12.57 10.72 -10.58
C THR A 240 12.37 10.26 -12.03
N ARG A 241 12.99 9.14 -12.41
CA ARG A 241 12.86 8.54 -13.75
C ARG A 241 11.42 8.17 -14.07
N PHE A 242 10.66 7.62 -13.13
CA PHE A 242 9.25 7.29 -13.34
C PHE A 242 8.41 8.54 -13.63
N VAL A 243 8.56 9.60 -12.82
CA VAL A 243 7.82 10.86 -13.01
C VAL A 243 8.22 11.53 -14.33
N GLU A 244 9.49 11.49 -14.72
CA GLU A 244 9.94 11.98 -16.03
C GLU A 244 9.29 11.20 -17.19
N LYS A 245 9.27 9.86 -17.13
CA LYS A 245 8.58 9.03 -18.12
C LYS A 245 7.07 9.33 -18.18
N ALA A 246 6.44 9.58 -17.04
CA ALA A 246 5.02 9.92 -16.97
C ALA A 246 4.72 11.27 -17.68
N LYS A 247 5.62 12.25 -17.60
CA LYS A 247 5.49 13.57 -18.23
C LYS A 247 5.91 13.58 -19.70
N PHE A 248 6.99 12.88 -20.02
CA PHE A 248 7.65 12.90 -21.32
C PHE A 248 7.84 11.47 -21.86
N PRO A 249 6.75 10.75 -22.14
CA PRO A 249 6.81 9.40 -22.68
C PRO A 249 7.56 9.37 -24.02
N LYS A 250 8.47 8.41 -24.18
CA LYS A 250 9.28 8.22 -25.41
C LYS A 250 8.74 7.11 -26.32
N ASP A 251 7.74 6.36 -25.86
CA ASP A 251 7.12 5.23 -26.56
C ASP A 251 5.95 5.66 -27.47
N GLY A 252 5.71 6.96 -27.62
CA GLY A 252 4.60 7.53 -28.39
C GLY A 252 3.27 7.55 -27.65
N SER A 253 3.21 7.11 -26.38
CA SER A 253 2.02 7.25 -25.55
C SER A 253 1.78 8.71 -25.13
N SER A 254 0.55 9.05 -24.76
CA SER A 254 0.26 10.39 -24.22
C SER A 254 0.79 10.53 -22.80
N PRO A 255 1.27 11.73 -22.38
CA PRO A 255 1.64 11.99 -21.00
C PRO A 255 0.51 11.64 -20.02
N LYS A 256 0.88 11.12 -18.85
CA LYS A 256 -0.06 10.92 -17.75
C LYS A 256 -0.45 12.27 -17.14
N SER A 257 -1.69 12.39 -16.71
CA SER A 257 -2.19 13.55 -15.97
C SER A 257 -1.70 13.51 -14.51
N LEU A 258 -1.11 14.60 -14.03
CA LEU A 258 -0.86 14.79 -12.61
C LEU A 258 -2.17 15.11 -11.89
N ARG A 259 -2.47 14.36 -10.83
CA ARG A 259 -3.51 14.70 -9.85
C ARG A 259 -2.97 14.42 -8.46
N TYR A 260 -2.96 15.41 -7.58
CA TYR A 260 -2.53 15.24 -6.20
C TYR A 260 -3.44 16.11 -5.32
N ILE A 261 -4.33 15.46 -4.58
CA ILE A 261 -5.29 16.13 -3.70
C ILE A 261 -4.60 16.48 -2.38
N GLY A 262 -3.68 15.63 -1.91
CA GLY A 262 -2.97 15.82 -0.65
C GLY A 262 -3.66 15.18 0.56
N SER A 263 -4.69 14.36 0.33
CA SER A 263 -5.24 13.39 1.29
C SER A 263 -5.09 11.99 0.68
N MET A 264 -4.52 11.06 1.45
CA MET A 264 -4.27 9.71 0.96
C MET A 264 -5.59 9.04 0.57
N VAL A 265 -6.63 9.14 1.39
CA VAL A 265 -7.95 8.56 1.10
C VAL A 265 -8.49 9.05 -0.24
N ALA A 266 -8.44 10.36 -0.49
CA ALA A 266 -8.99 10.94 -1.72
C ALA A 266 -8.18 10.55 -2.97
N ASP A 267 -6.85 10.56 -2.88
CA ASP A 267 -5.97 10.18 -3.98
C ASP A 267 -6.05 8.67 -4.28
N VAL A 268 -6.10 7.81 -3.26
CA VAL A 268 -6.28 6.36 -3.41
C VAL A 268 -7.68 6.03 -3.94
N HIS A 269 -8.73 6.69 -3.46
CA HIS A 269 -10.10 6.47 -3.96
C HIS A 269 -10.20 6.72 -5.46
N ARG A 270 -9.64 7.85 -5.93
CA ARG A 270 -9.56 8.15 -7.37
C ARG A 270 -8.74 7.09 -8.10
N THR A 271 -7.59 6.70 -7.56
CA THR A 271 -6.72 5.67 -8.16
C THR A 271 -7.45 4.33 -8.30
N LEU A 272 -8.25 3.95 -7.32
CA LEU A 272 -9.03 2.72 -7.31
C LEU A 272 -10.09 2.70 -8.42
N LEU A 273 -10.76 3.82 -8.67
CA LEU A 273 -11.84 3.91 -9.67
C LEU A 273 -11.35 4.22 -11.09
N TYR A 274 -10.35 5.09 -11.23
CA TYR A 274 -9.89 5.58 -12.54
C TYR A 274 -8.59 4.91 -13.01
N GLY A 275 -7.95 4.13 -12.14
CA GLY A 275 -6.62 3.60 -12.38
C GLY A 275 -5.54 4.68 -12.31
N GLY A 276 -4.31 4.23 -12.48
CA GLY A 276 -3.12 5.05 -12.37
C GLY A 276 -2.33 4.64 -11.14
N ILE A 277 -1.48 5.54 -10.66
CA ILE A 277 -0.60 5.27 -9.52
C ILE A 277 -0.62 6.42 -8.52
N PHE A 278 -0.70 6.07 -7.25
CA PHE A 278 -0.40 6.93 -6.12
C PHE A 278 0.98 6.59 -5.57
N MET A 279 1.77 7.62 -5.29
CA MET A 279 3.14 7.49 -4.83
C MET A 279 3.37 8.43 -3.65
N TYR A 280 3.92 7.84 -2.58
CA TYR A 280 4.54 8.55 -1.48
C TYR A 280 5.92 7.91 -1.24
N PRO A 281 6.90 8.22 -2.10
CA PRO A 281 8.22 7.61 -2.07
C PRO A 281 8.99 7.99 -0.80
N ALA A 282 10.07 7.26 -0.53
CA ALA A 282 11.06 7.72 0.43
C ALA A 282 11.80 8.92 -0.16
N ASP A 283 12.25 9.83 0.69
CA ASP A 283 13.07 10.95 0.26
C ASP A 283 14.20 11.22 1.26
N LYS A 284 15.12 12.13 0.90
CA LYS A 284 16.28 12.47 1.74
C LYS A 284 15.91 12.95 3.16
N LYS A 285 14.73 13.55 3.36
CA LYS A 285 14.25 14.02 4.67
C LYS A 285 13.51 12.93 5.43
N SER A 286 12.82 12.05 4.72
CA SER A 286 12.05 10.92 5.24
C SER A 286 12.49 9.61 4.57
N PRO A 287 13.64 9.04 4.95
CA PRO A 287 14.19 7.85 4.30
C PRO A 287 13.32 6.60 4.44
N SER A 288 12.47 6.57 5.47
CA SER A 288 11.48 5.51 5.71
C SER A 288 10.08 5.89 5.20
N GLY A 289 9.95 6.93 4.37
CA GLY A 289 8.65 7.49 3.97
C GLY A 289 7.93 8.23 5.11
N LYS A 290 6.74 8.76 4.81
CA LYS A 290 5.92 9.51 5.78
C LYS A 290 4.74 8.71 6.33
N LEU A 291 4.11 7.90 5.49
CA LEU A 291 2.88 7.18 5.81
C LEU A 291 3.16 6.01 6.75
N ARG A 292 2.24 5.73 7.68
CA ARG A 292 2.39 4.72 8.71
C ARG A 292 1.87 3.37 8.24
N VAL A 293 2.60 2.33 8.61
CA VAL A 293 2.43 0.98 8.08
C VAL A 293 1.06 0.42 8.44
N LEU A 294 0.70 0.46 9.72
CA LEU A 294 -0.47 -0.27 10.24
C LEU A 294 -1.80 0.31 9.77
N TYR A 295 -1.97 1.62 9.79
CA TYR A 295 -3.26 2.27 9.61
C TYR A 295 -3.39 3.12 8.35
N GLU A 296 -2.32 3.29 7.56
CA GLU A 296 -2.38 3.94 6.23
C GLU A 296 -1.97 2.97 5.12
N VAL A 297 -0.74 2.46 5.16
CA VAL A 297 -0.15 1.66 4.08
C VAL A 297 -0.86 0.31 3.94
N PHE A 298 -1.02 -0.45 5.03
CA PHE A 298 -1.64 -1.76 4.98
C PHE A 298 -3.09 -1.73 4.53
N PRO A 299 -4.01 -0.94 5.12
CA PRO A 299 -5.41 -0.97 4.72
C PRO A 299 -5.60 -0.59 3.25
N MET A 300 -4.89 0.45 2.77
CA MET A 300 -4.97 0.88 1.38
C MET A 300 -4.38 -0.16 0.41
N SER A 301 -3.25 -0.77 0.77
CA SER A 301 -2.64 -1.84 -0.04
C SER A 301 -3.54 -3.06 -0.15
N PHE A 302 -4.20 -3.45 0.95
CA PHE A 302 -5.15 -4.56 0.97
C PHE A 302 -6.30 -4.31 0.01
N LEU A 303 -6.89 -3.12 0.02
CA LEU A 303 -7.96 -2.75 -0.90
C LEU A 303 -7.49 -2.75 -2.36
N VAL A 304 -6.33 -2.16 -2.65
CA VAL A 304 -5.81 -2.10 -4.02
C VAL A 304 -5.52 -3.48 -4.58
N GLU A 305 -4.88 -4.37 -3.80
CA GLU A 305 -4.60 -5.73 -4.24
C GLU A 305 -5.89 -6.56 -4.42
N GLN A 306 -6.87 -6.41 -3.53
CA GLN A 306 -8.19 -7.05 -3.66
C GLN A 306 -8.98 -6.55 -4.88
N ALA A 307 -8.69 -5.34 -5.37
CA ALA A 307 -9.26 -4.79 -6.60
C ALA A 307 -8.45 -5.17 -7.87
N GLY A 308 -7.38 -5.97 -7.75
CA GLY A 308 -6.53 -6.42 -8.85
C GLY A 308 -5.34 -5.51 -9.18
N GLY A 309 -5.02 -4.56 -8.29
CA GLY A 309 -3.85 -3.69 -8.39
C GLY A 309 -2.63 -4.25 -7.66
N GLN A 310 -1.65 -3.38 -7.42
CA GLN A 310 -0.46 -3.72 -6.64
C GLN A 310 -0.07 -2.60 -5.67
N ALA A 311 0.68 -2.98 -4.64
CA ALA A 311 1.31 -2.06 -3.70
C ALA A 311 2.77 -2.48 -3.41
N PHE A 312 3.70 -1.54 -3.55
CA PHE A 312 5.14 -1.75 -3.50
C PHE A 312 5.82 -0.66 -2.66
N THR A 313 6.85 -1.03 -1.91
CA THR A 313 7.54 -0.12 -0.96
C THR A 313 8.83 0.48 -1.52
N GLY A 314 9.11 0.30 -2.82
CA GLY A 314 10.45 0.53 -3.36
C GLY A 314 11.43 -0.63 -3.09
N LYS A 315 11.06 -1.59 -2.23
CA LYS A 315 11.90 -2.75 -1.90
C LYS A 315 11.17 -4.09 -2.03
N GLN A 316 9.93 -4.17 -1.57
CA GLN A 316 9.13 -5.40 -1.55
C GLN A 316 7.63 -5.09 -1.63
N ARG A 317 6.79 -6.13 -1.73
CA ARG A 317 5.34 -5.98 -1.67
C ARG A 317 4.92 -5.41 -0.32
N ALA A 318 4.01 -4.44 -0.33
CA ALA A 318 3.65 -3.69 0.88
C ALA A 318 3.05 -4.59 1.98
N LEU A 319 2.14 -5.50 1.65
CA LEU A 319 1.49 -6.37 2.64
C LEU A 319 2.41 -7.44 3.25
N GLU A 320 3.62 -7.62 2.72
CA GLU A 320 4.62 -8.57 3.23
C GLU A 320 5.59 -7.93 4.24
N LEU A 321 5.52 -6.62 4.46
CA LEU A 321 6.26 -5.96 5.54
C LEU A 321 5.88 -6.56 6.90
N VAL A 322 6.87 -6.79 7.76
CA VAL A 322 6.66 -7.11 9.18
C VAL A 322 7.03 -5.86 9.98
N PRO A 323 6.06 -5.09 10.49
CA PRO A 323 6.35 -3.90 11.28
C PRO A 323 6.95 -4.29 12.63
N LYS A 324 7.90 -3.49 13.10
CA LYS A 324 8.57 -3.62 14.40
C LYS A 324 7.97 -2.72 15.47
N LYS A 325 7.23 -1.68 15.06
CA LYS A 325 6.59 -0.69 15.93
C LYS A 325 5.23 -0.30 15.37
N ILE A 326 4.30 0.10 16.25
CA ILE A 326 2.93 0.44 15.85
C ILE A 326 2.85 1.69 14.96
N HIS A 327 3.77 2.64 15.12
CA HIS A 327 3.88 3.84 14.28
C HIS A 327 5.02 3.78 13.27
N GLU A 328 5.44 2.58 12.83
CA GLU A 328 6.46 2.45 11.78
C GLU A 328 5.99 3.09 10.48
N ARG A 329 6.91 3.77 9.78
CA ARG A 329 6.62 4.44 8.50
C ARG A 329 7.12 3.61 7.32
N SER A 330 6.48 3.77 6.17
CA SER A 330 6.93 3.17 4.91
C SER A 330 6.71 4.09 3.71
N PRO A 331 7.63 4.08 2.74
CA PRO A 331 7.31 4.55 1.40
C PRO A 331 6.26 3.65 0.73
N ILE A 332 5.49 4.20 -0.19
CA ILE A 332 4.46 3.42 -0.90
C ILE A 332 4.28 3.88 -2.35
N PHE A 333 4.10 2.89 -3.22
CA PHE A 333 3.68 3.01 -4.61
C PHE A 333 2.53 2.03 -4.79
N LEU A 334 1.31 2.53 -5.02
CA LEU A 334 0.13 1.67 -5.15
C LEU A 334 -0.78 2.13 -6.30
N GLY A 335 -1.44 1.18 -6.94
CA GLY A 335 -2.42 1.46 -7.98
C GLY A 335 -2.52 0.35 -9.01
N SER A 336 -2.74 0.77 -10.25
CA SER A 336 -2.81 -0.07 -11.45
C SER A 336 -1.59 -0.99 -11.55
N TYR A 337 -1.85 -2.28 -11.82
CA TYR A 337 -0.81 -3.32 -11.86
C TYR A 337 0.37 -2.94 -12.77
N ASP A 338 0.09 -2.56 -14.02
CA ASP A 338 1.15 -2.28 -15.01
C ASP A 338 1.95 -1.02 -14.66
N ASP A 339 1.33 -0.04 -13.99
CA ASP A 339 2.00 1.19 -13.56
C ASP A 339 2.97 0.93 -12.40
N VAL A 340 2.59 0.06 -11.46
CA VAL A 340 3.46 -0.33 -10.34
C VAL A 340 4.59 -1.25 -10.81
N GLU A 341 4.34 -2.13 -11.78
CA GLU A 341 5.38 -2.96 -12.40
C GLU A 341 6.45 -2.12 -13.12
N GLU A 342 6.07 -1.01 -13.75
CA GLU A 342 7.03 -0.07 -14.33
C GLU A 342 7.95 0.56 -13.27
N VAL A 343 7.39 0.93 -12.11
CA VAL A 343 8.18 1.42 -10.97
C VAL A 343 9.13 0.33 -10.47
N LYS A 344 8.67 -0.91 -10.27
CA LYS A 344 9.52 -2.02 -9.81
C LYS A 344 10.72 -2.25 -10.72
N LYS A 345 10.51 -2.24 -12.05
CA LYS A 345 11.59 -2.38 -13.04
C LYS A 345 12.64 -1.29 -12.88
N LEU A 346 12.22 -0.03 -12.69
CA LEU A 346 13.15 1.09 -12.47
C LEU A 346 13.98 0.91 -11.18
N TYR A 347 13.36 0.41 -10.10
CA TYR A 347 14.08 0.11 -8.86
C TYR A 347 15.07 -1.05 -9.03
N GLU A 348 14.71 -2.07 -9.79
CA GLU A 348 15.60 -3.19 -10.11
C GLU A 348 16.80 -2.76 -10.96
N GLU A 349 16.55 -2.02 -12.04
CA GLU A 349 17.59 -1.43 -12.90
C GLU A 349 18.57 -0.57 -12.10
N TYR A 350 18.04 0.29 -11.22
CA TYR A 350 18.86 1.13 -10.36
C TYR A 350 19.72 0.31 -9.40
N ARG A 351 19.16 -0.72 -8.77
CA ARG A 351 19.92 -1.63 -7.89
C ARG A 351 21.07 -2.31 -8.65
N TRP A 352 20.84 -2.75 -9.89
CA TRP A 352 21.91 -3.32 -10.72
C TRP A 352 22.98 -2.28 -11.10
N SER A 353 22.59 -1.05 -11.43
CA SER A 353 23.55 0.02 -11.72
C SER A 353 24.46 0.34 -10.53
N LEU A 354 23.94 0.26 -9.31
CA LEU A 354 24.74 0.46 -8.09
C LEU A 354 25.76 -0.67 -7.85
N LEU A 355 25.42 -1.90 -8.25
CA LEU A 355 26.32 -3.06 -8.14
C LEU A 355 27.42 -3.08 -9.21
N LEU A 356 27.15 -2.50 -10.38
CA LEU A 356 28.07 -2.46 -11.51
C LEU A 356 28.90 -1.16 -11.59
N ALA A 357 28.63 -0.18 -10.70
CA ALA A 357 29.36 1.07 -10.66
C ALA A 357 30.84 0.82 -10.24
N PRO A 358 31.85 1.29 -11.01
CA PRO A 358 33.25 1.15 -10.64
C PRO A 358 33.54 1.80 -9.27
N GLU A 359 34.40 1.16 -8.46
CA GLU A 359 34.79 1.51 -7.08
C GLU A 359 35.53 2.86 -6.91
N ALA A 360 35.09 3.96 -7.54
CA ALA A 360 35.79 5.24 -7.45
C ALA A 360 35.51 6.03 -6.15
N ASN A 361 34.76 5.50 -5.18
CA ASN A 361 34.32 6.27 -4.00
C ASN A 361 34.36 5.52 -2.64
N ARG A 362 35.11 4.41 -2.51
CA ARG A 362 35.49 3.88 -1.19
C ARG A 362 37.00 3.95 -1.03
N ALA A 363 37.45 4.80 -0.13
CA ALA A 363 38.86 4.92 0.22
C ALA A 363 39.38 3.61 0.85
N HIS A 364 40.56 3.21 0.36
CA HIS A 364 41.57 2.30 0.93
C HIS A 364 41.28 0.78 1.00
N ASN A 365 42.11 0.05 0.25
CA ASN A 365 42.63 -1.31 0.47
C ASN A 365 42.00 -2.54 -0.22
N PHE A 366 41.47 -2.45 -1.44
CA PHE A 366 41.46 -3.62 -2.35
C PHE A 366 41.69 -3.21 -3.80
N SER A 367 42.74 -3.74 -4.42
CA SER A 367 42.95 -3.65 -5.87
C SER A 367 42.20 -4.78 -6.54
N CYS A 368 40.98 -4.53 -7.04
CA CYS A 368 40.32 -5.50 -7.93
C CYS A 368 40.55 -5.07 -9.38
N SER A 369 41.45 -5.77 -10.08
CA SER A 369 41.66 -5.59 -11.51
C SER A 369 40.55 -6.33 -12.28
N ILE A 370 39.70 -5.60 -13.00
CA ILE A 370 38.85 -6.21 -14.04
C ILE A 370 39.78 -6.65 -15.18
N ALA A 371 40.01 -7.96 -15.31
CA ALA A 371 40.70 -8.53 -16.45
C ALA A 371 39.67 -8.96 -17.50
N PHE A 372 39.57 -8.23 -18.60
CA PHE A 372 38.96 -8.76 -19.81
C PHE A 372 39.92 -9.80 -20.39
N VAL A 373 39.59 -11.08 -20.22
CA VAL A 373 40.32 -12.16 -20.90
C VAL A 373 39.68 -12.34 -22.26
N GLU A 374 40.21 -11.69 -23.29
CA GLU A 374 39.98 -12.10 -24.67
C GLU A 374 40.69 -13.44 -24.90
N HIS A 375 40.00 -14.54 -24.65
CA HIS A 375 40.40 -15.83 -25.19
C HIS A 375 39.53 -16.17 -26.39
N CYS A 376 40.07 -15.85 -27.57
CA CYS A 376 39.53 -16.30 -28.85
C CYS A 376 39.68 -17.83 -28.90
N CYS A 377 38.64 -18.55 -28.51
CA CYS A 377 38.57 -20.00 -28.65
C CYS A 377 38.56 -20.33 -30.14
N ARG A 378 39.68 -20.86 -30.67
CA ARG A 378 39.87 -21.22 -32.09
C ARG A 378 38.94 -22.34 -32.61
N SER A 379 37.86 -22.67 -31.91
CA SER A 379 36.88 -23.66 -32.38
C SER A 379 35.40 -23.27 -32.20
N CYS A 380 35.05 -22.14 -31.56
CA CYS A 380 33.65 -21.72 -31.39
C CYS A 380 33.54 -20.20 -31.51
N ALA A 381 33.07 -19.70 -32.65
CA ALA A 381 33.19 -18.29 -33.03
C ALA A 381 32.18 -17.30 -32.40
N ASN A 382 31.29 -17.71 -31.47
CA ASN A 382 30.09 -16.90 -31.14
C ASN A 382 29.84 -16.64 -29.64
N TYR A 383 30.84 -16.69 -28.75
CA TYR A 383 30.63 -16.44 -27.32
C TYR A 383 31.64 -15.46 -26.71
N TYR A 384 31.15 -14.51 -25.91
CA TYR A 384 31.98 -13.71 -24.99
C TYR A 384 31.93 -14.31 -23.60
N LEU A 385 33.11 -14.49 -22.98
CA LEU A 385 33.24 -14.94 -21.59
C LEU A 385 33.72 -13.76 -20.74
N GLY A 386 32.83 -13.18 -19.95
CA GLY A 386 33.17 -12.16 -18.95
C GLY A 386 33.42 -12.80 -17.60
N LEU A 387 34.59 -12.52 -16.99
CA LEU A 387 34.93 -12.97 -15.64
C LEU A 387 34.79 -11.80 -14.67
N LEU A 388 33.86 -11.89 -13.72
CA LEU A 388 33.69 -10.90 -12.66
C LEU A 388 34.20 -11.50 -11.34
N CYS A 389 35.25 -10.92 -10.78
CA CYS A 389 35.75 -11.29 -9.46
C CYS A 389 34.87 -10.62 -8.39
N ILE A 390 34.23 -11.40 -7.52
CA ILE A 390 33.31 -10.88 -6.49
C ILE A 390 33.97 -10.92 -5.10
N SER A 391 34.95 -11.82 -4.88
CA SER A 391 35.83 -11.86 -3.71
C SER A 391 37.04 -12.79 -3.95
N SER A 392 37.97 -12.91 -2.99
CA SER A 392 39.12 -13.85 -3.06
C SER A 392 38.71 -15.34 -3.18
N GLU A 393 37.44 -15.67 -2.97
CA GLU A 393 36.93 -17.05 -2.98
C GLU A 393 35.69 -17.22 -3.88
N SER A 394 35.33 -16.24 -4.71
CA SER A 394 34.11 -16.32 -5.54
C SER A 394 34.25 -15.61 -6.88
N PHE A 395 34.02 -16.36 -7.96
CA PHE A 395 34.04 -15.89 -9.35
C PHE A 395 32.66 -16.05 -9.98
N MET A 396 32.24 -15.07 -10.78
CA MET A 396 31.05 -15.18 -11.62
C MET A 396 31.44 -15.18 -13.10
N PHE A 397 30.87 -16.12 -13.86
CA PHE A 397 31.06 -16.24 -15.30
C PHE A 397 29.80 -15.78 -16.01
N LEU A 398 29.94 -14.80 -16.90
CA LEU A 398 28.89 -14.37 -17.82
C LEU A 398 29.22 -14.89 -19.22
N VAL A 399 28.32 -15.67 -19.81
CA VAL A 399 28.41 -16.14 -21.20
C VAL A 399 27.30 -15.46 -21.98
N THR A 400 27.65 -14.74 -23.05
CA THR A 400 26.67 -14.14 -23.97
C THR A 400 26.87 -14.67 -25.39
N ASP A 401 25.77 -14.90 -26.11
CA ASP A 401 25.75 -15.16 -27.55
C ASP A 401 25.78 -13.81 -28.30
N THR A 402 26.55 -13.76 -29.38
CA THR A 402 26.63 -12.68 -30.38
C THR A 402 25.30 -12.21 -30.98
N GLN A 403 24.23 -13.02 -30.94
CA GLN A 403 22.87 -12.56 -31.26
C GLN A 403 22.16 -12.23 -29.95
N GLY A 404 22.06 -10.94 -29.60
CA GLY A 404 21.56 -10.41 -28.32
C GLY A 404 20.10 -10.71 -27.95
N SER A 405 19.64 -11.94 -28.13
CA SER A 405 18.26 -12.39 -27.96
C SER A 405 18.08 -13.33 -26.75
N LYS A 406 19.15 -13.89 -26.18
CA LYS A 406 19.12 -14.68 -24.94
C LYS A 406 20.36 -14.45 -24.08
N VAL A 407 20.17 -13.83 -22.93
CA VAL A 407 21.14 -13.84 -21.84
C VAL A 407 20.79 -15.01 -20.93
N THR A 408 21.52 -16.13 -21.04
CA THR A 408 21.50 -17.15 -20.00
C THR A 408 22.63 -16.86 -19.02
N SER A 409 22.30 -16.23 -17.89
CA SER A 409 23.21 -16.13 -16.76
C SER A 409 23.21 -17.47 -16.01
N LYS A 410 24.38 -18.11 -15.91
CA LYS A 410 24.59 -19.25 -14.99
C LYS A 410 25.55 -18.81 -13.90
N VAL A 411 25.10 -18.88 -12.65
CA VAL A 411 25.94 -18.60 -11.48
C VAL A 411 26.66 -19.89 -11.09
N TYR A 412 27.99 -19.88 -11.13
CA TYR A 412 28.82 -20.94 -10.59
C TYR A 412 29.48 -20.41 -9.31
N ILE A 413 29.24 -21.06 -8.18
CA ILE A 413 29.93 -20.75 -6.92
C ILE A 413 30.95 -21.87 -6.70
N ALA A 414 32.22 -21.61 -6.96
CA ALA A 414 33.29 -22.50 -6.51
C ALA A 414 33.51 -22.24 -5.02
N ARG A 415 33.35 -23.26 -4.16
CA ARG A 415 33.80 -23.21 -2.76
C ARG A 415 35.07 -24.04 -2.63
N GLY A 416 36.13 -23.41 -2.13
CA GLY A 416 37.39 -24.07 -1.76
C GLY A 416 38.33 -24.25 -2.94
N ALA A 417 39.29 -23.34 -3.08
CA ALA A 417 40.52 -23.61 -3.83
C ALA A 417 41.69 -23.06 -3.02
N ASP A 418 42.44 -23.97 -2.40
CA ASP A 418 43.71 -23.70 -1.74
C ASP A 418 44.70 -23.06 -2.73
N SER A 419 45.49 -22.12 -2.25
CA SER A 419 46.42 -21.31 -3.03
C SER A 419 47.62 -22.12 -3.52
N SER A 420 47.43 -23.03 -4.48
CA SER A 420 48.54 -23.72 -5.17
C SER A 420 48.10 -24.43 -6.47
N TYR A 421 47.63 -23.70 -7.47
CA TYR A 421 47.55 -24.25 -8.84
C TYR A 421 48.06 -23.25 -9.89
N SER A 422 49.20 -23.57 -10.49
CA SER A 422 49.83 -22.84 -11.60
C SER A 422 49.41 -23.34 -12.99
N ARG A 423 48.22 -23.95 -13.13
CA ARG A 423 47.66 -24.37 -14.42
C ARG A 423 46.15 -24.19 -14.47
N ALA A 424 45.65 -23.70 -15.62
CA ALA A 424 44.23 -23.57 -15.91
C ALA A 424 43.49 -24.91 -15.74
N PRO A 425 42.25 -24.92 -15.19
CA PRO A 425 41.48 -26.14 -15.06
C PRO A 425 41.07 -26.66 -16.44
N ARG A 426 41.31 -27.95 -16.71
CA ARG A 426 40.74 -28.63 -17.87
C ARG A 426 39.29 -28.99 -17.55
N PHE A 427 38.35 -28.54 -18.37
CA PHE A 427 36.96 -28.99 -18.31
C PHE A 427 36.87 -30.41 -18.88
N HIS A 428 36.45 -31.37 -18.06
CA HIS A 428 36.01 -32.68 -18.52
C HIS A 428 34.49 -32.66 -18.70
N ASP A 429 34.02 -32.94 -19.92
CA ASP A 429 32.63 -33.29 -20.20
C ASP A 429 32.28 -34.59 -19.48
N GLY A 430 31.61 -34.49 -18.33
CA GLY A 430 31.24 -35.70 -17.59
C GLY A 430 30.76 -35.46 -16.16
N ALA A 431 29.64 -34.75 -15.98
CA ALA A 431 28.76 -34.95 -14.83
C ALA A 431 27.39 -34.29 -15.05
N GLY A 432 26.41 -35.11 -15.41
CA GLY A 432 24.95 -34.94 -15.24
C GLY A 432 24.38 -33.53 -15.07
N VAL A 433 24.09 -32.86 -16.19
CA VAL A 433 23.18 -31.70 -16.22
C VAL A 433 21.75 -32.21 -16.05
N ARG A 434 21.14 -31.99 -14.87
CA ARG A 434 19.67 -31.92 -14.76
C ARG A 434 19.25 -30.48 -15.00
N SER A 435 18.58 -30.24 -16.12
CA SER A 435 17.87 -28.99 -16.38
C SER A 435 16.65 -28.91 -15.45
N HIS A 436 16.62 -27.93 -14.55
CA HIS A 436 15.35 -27.38 -14.11
C HIS A 436 15.07 -26.15 -14.97
N ARG A 437 13.97 -26.23 -15.72
CA ARG A 437 13.28 -25.06 -16.28
C ARG A 437 12.70 -24.29 -15.09
N ASP A 438 12.95 -22.99 -15.05
CA ASP A 438 11.92 -21.96 -15.09
C ASP A 438 12.54 -20.65 -15.62
#